data_AF-A0AAJ4W6I9-F1
#
_entry.id   AF-A0AAJ4W6I9-F1
#
_cell.length_a   1.000
_cell.length_b   1.000
_cell.length_c   1.000
_cell.angle_alpha   90.00
_cell.angle_beta   90.00
_cell.angle_gamma   90.00
#
_symmetry.space_group_name_H-M   'P 1'
#
loop_
_entity.id
_entity.type
_entity.pdbx_description
1 polymer ?
#
loop_
_entity_poly.entity_id
_entity_poly.type
_entity_poly.pdbx_seq_one_letter_code
_entity_poly.pdbx_strand_id
1 'polypeptide(L)'
;LSQGGSVYYGELVDGDGKKVLYRIEIDATTGKETRVPIDISENIIHEINTNEKVVEKIKEKTKVVVNNETNVPTGEVINGYVVYKATAEINVNHSDGYDSELAINTYVLTKPMKYVIDEATNKGSWVENKADKFGRLLKASVLDKTGQVLFTTVTDVTTHGDNKFRFAFGVGNSYYPLVNGDYEVVFEYLGATKQQ
;
A
#
# COMPACT_ATOMS: atom_id res chain seq x y z
N LEU A 1 -46.94 -10.09 -22.93
CA LEU A 1 -46.40 -11.06 -21.96
C LEU A 1 -45.05 -10.55 -21.50
N SER A 2 -44.92 -10.14 -20.24
CA SER A 2 -43.61 -9.90 -19.64
C SER A 2 -42.82 -11.20 -19.70
N GLN A 3 -41.65 -11.20 -20.32
CA GLN A 3 -40.71 -12.34 -20.33
C GLN A 3 -40.03 -12.46 -18.95
N GLY A 4 -40.82 -12.64 -17.90
CA GLY A 4 -40.32 -12.91 -16.55
C GLY A 4 -39.89 -14.37 -16.43
N GLY A 5 -38.72 -14.71 -16.96
CA GLY A 5 -38.09 -16.01 -16.73
C GLY A 5 -37.41 -16.04 -15.36
N SER A 6 -37.41 -17.21 -14.72
CA SER A 6 -36.63 -17.44 -13.50
C SER A 6 -35.13 -17.34 -13.80
N VAL A 7 -34.39 -16.66 -12.93
CA VAL A 7 -32.92 -16.59 -12.96
C VAL A 7 -32.38 -17.55 -11.91
N TYR A 8 -31.39 -18.34 -12.31
CA TYR A 8 -30.77 -19.35 -11.48
C TYR A 8 -29.30 -19.00 -11.24
N TYR A 9 -28.80 -19.36 -10.05
CA TYR A 9 -27.40 -19.25 -9.68
C TYR A 9 -26.77 -20.63 -9.56
N GLY A 10 -25.63 -20.86 -10.23
CA GLY A 10 -24.89 -22.12 -10.14
C GLY A 10 -23.94 -22.36 -11.30
N GLU A 11 -23.16 -23.43 -11.21
CA GLU A 11 -22.16 -23.79 -12.23
C GLU A 11 -22.82 -24.27 -13.53
N LEU A 12 -22.36 -23.74 -14.66
CA LEU A 12 -22.82 -24.15 -15.99
C LEU A 12 -22.00 -25.30 -16.61
N VAL A 13 -20.79 -25.56 -16.10
CA VAL A 13 -19.90 -26.64 -16.53
C VAL A 13 -19.16 -27.14 -15.29
N ASP A 14 -19.01 -28.46 -15.12
CA ASP A 14 -18.17 -29.02 -14.06
C ASP A 14 -16.71 -28.58 -14.28
N GLY A 15 -16.21 -27.73 -13.38
CA GLY A 15 -14.85 -27.15 -13.44
C GLY A 15 -14.81 -25.62 -13.57
N ASP A 16 -13.97 -24.99 -12.74
CA ASP A 16 -13.56 -23.57 -12.67
C ASP A 16 -14.62 -22.45 -12.88
N GLY A 17 -15.92 -22.74 -12.76
CA GLY A 17 -16.92 -21.80 -12.22
C GLY A 17 -17.12 -20.45 -12.93
N LYS A 18 -16.96 -20.34 -14.26
CA LYS A 18 -16.91 -19.01 -14.92
C LYS A 18 -18.23 -18.36 -15.30
N LYS A 19 -19.39 -18.97 -15.04
CA LYS A 19 -20.69 -18.35 -15.31
C LYS A 19 -21.69 -18.77 -14.25
N VAL A 20 -22.04 -17.81 -13.39
CA VAL A 20 -22.79 -18.08 -12.17
C VAL A 20 -24.27 -17.76 -12.29
N LEU A 21 -24.71 -17.04 -13.32
CA LEU A 21 -26.12 -16.74 -13.57
C LEU A 21 -26.57 -17.29 -14.92
N TYR A 22 -27.73 -17.94 -14.94
CA TYR A 22 -28.33 -18.48 -16.16
C TYR A 22 -29.86 -18.51 -16.08
N ARG A 23 -30.50 -18.64 -17.26
CA ARG A 23 -31.92 -19.00 -17.39
C ARG A 23 -32.06 -20.38 -18.00
N ILE A 24 -33.17 -21.04 -17.71
CA ILE A 24 -33.52 -22.31 -18.35
C ILE A 24 -34.47 -22.00 -19.50
N GLU A 25 -34.08 -22.40 -20.71
CA GLU A 25 -34.94 -22.39 -21.89
C GLU A 25 -35.36 -23.81 -22.21
N ILE A 26 -36.65 -24.03 -22.39
CA ILE A 26 -37.22 -25.33 -22.74
C ILE A 26 -37.60 -25.28 -24.21
N ASP A 27 -37.04 -26.17 -25.02
CA ASP A 27 -37.47 -26.35 -26.41
C ASP A 27 -38.90 -26.86 -26.42
N ALA A 28 -39.82 -26.06 -26.98
CA ALA A 28 -41.26 -26.38 -27.02
C ALA A 28 -41.59 -27.64 -27.86
N THR A 29 -40.66 -28.09 -28.70
CA THR A 29 -40.82 -29.24 -29.60
C THR A 29 -40.25 -30.51 -29.00
N THR A 30 -39.09 -30.41 -28.34
CA THR A 30 -38.35 -31.58 -27.83
C THR A 30 -38.44 -31.74 -26.32
N GLY A 31 -38.95 -30.73 -25.60
CA GLY A 31 -38.96 -30.68 -24.13
C GLY A 31 -37.57 -30.55 -23.52
N LYS A 32 -36.53 -30.36 -24.32
CA LYS A 32 -35.14 -30.30 -23.85
C LYS A 32 -34.87 -28.98 -23.14
N GLU A 33 -34.36 -29.07 -21.93
CA GLU A 33 -33.88 -27.92 -21.17
C GLU A 33 -32.46 -27.52 -21.59
N THR A 34 -32.25 -26.23 -21.81
CA THR A 34 -30.95 -25.64 -22.11
C THR A 34 -30.67 -24.53 -21.11
N ARG A 35 -29.51 -24.56 -20.47
CA ARG A 35 -29.07 -23.48 -19.58
C ARG A 35 -28.39 -22.39 -20.43
N VAL A 36 -29.00 -21.21 -20.46
CA VAL A 36 -28.50 -20.06 -21.21
C VAL A 36 -27.83 -19.08 -20.26
N PRO A 37 -26.52 -18.80 -20.40
CA PRO A 37 -25.80 -17.90 -19.50
C PRO A 37 -26.32 -16.46 -19.60
N ILE A 38 -26.29 -15.76 -18.48
CA ILE A 38 -26.57 -14.33 -18.40
C ILE A 38 -25.25 -13.61 -18.11
N ASP A 39 -24.86 -12.70 -19.01
CA ASP A 39 -23.74 -11.79 -18.80
C ASP A 39 -24.25 -10.49 -18.18
N ILE A 40 -23.69 -10.12 -17.03
CA ILE A 40 -23.99 -8.87 -16.32
C ILE A 40 -22.75 -7.98 -16.19
N SER A 41 -21.66 -8.30 -16.91
CA SER A 41 -20.37 -7.63 -16.74
C SER A 41 -20.47 -6.12 -17.00
N GLU A 42 -21.19 -5.71 -18.04
CA GLU A 42 -21.40 -4.29 -18.35
C GLU A 42 -22.19 -3.57 -17.26
N ASN A 43 -23.21 -4.21 -16.70
CA ASN A 43 -24.01 -3.65 -15.60
C ASN A 43 -23.17 -3.49 -14.33
N ILE A 44 -22.32 -4.48 -14.01
CA ILE A 44 -21.39 -4.39 -12.87
C ILE A 44 -20.38 -3.26 -13.10
N ILE A 45 -19.79 -3.16 -14.30
CA ILE A 45 -18.87 -2.07 -14.65
C ILE A 45 -19.57 -0.72 -14.57
N HIS A 46 -20.82 -0.62 -15.03
CA HIS A 46 -21.62 0.59 -14.91
C HIS A 46 -21.78 1.00 -13.45
N GLU A 47 -22.25 0.09 -12.59
CA GLU A 47 -22.42 0.36 -11.15
C GLU A 47 -21.10 0.76 -10.46
N ILE A 48 -19.98 0.12 -10.81
CA ILE A 48 -18.65 0.50 -10.30
C ILE A 48 -18.28 1.94 -10.69
N ASN A 49 -18.76 2.43 -11.83
CA ASN A 49 -18.43 3.78 -12.32
C ASN A 49 -19.43 4.86 -11.91
N THR A 50 -20.69 4.51 -11.69
CA THR A 50 -21.79 5.48 -11.53
C THR A 50 -22.45 5.46 -10.17
N ASN A 51 -22.35 4.37 -9.41
CA ASN A 51 -22.98 4.26 -8.10
C ASN A 51 -22.06 4.78 -7.00
N GLU A 52 -22.35 5.99 -6.49
CA GLU A 52 -21.53 6.65 -5.47
C GLU A 52 -21.26 5.79 -4.24
N LYS A 53 -22.23 4.99 -3.76
CA LYS A 53 -22.03 4.12 -2.59
C LYS A 53 -21.06 2.97 -2.87
N VAL A 54 -21.12 2.39 -4.07
CA VAL A 54 -20.20 1.34 -4.51
C VAL A 54 -18.81 1.93 -4.71
N VAL A 55 -18.73 3.07 -5.40
CA VAL A 55 -17.50 3.83 -5.63
C VAL A 55 -16.85 4.22 -4.31
N GLU A 56 -17.60 4.73 -3.34
CA GLU A 56 -17.11 5.10 -2.01
C GLU A 56 -16.56 3.90 -1.26
N LYS A 57 -17.26 2.76 -1.30
CA LYS A 57 -16.81 1.54 -0.61
C LYS A 57 -15.58 0.91 -1.27
N ILE A 58 -15.48 1.01 -2.61
CA ILE A 58 -14.27 0.65 -3.35
C ILE A 58 -13.14 1.61 -2.99
N LYS A 59 -13.39 2.92 -3.00
CA LYS A 59 -12.43 3.96 -2.61
C LYS A 59 -11.98 3.77 -1.17
N GLU A 60 -12.85 3.51 -0.21
CA GLU A 60 -12.51 3.23 1.19
C GLU A 60 -11.56 2.04 1.32
N LYS A 61 -11.83 0.95 0.59
CA LYS A 61 -10.97 -0.24 0.56
C LYS A 61 -9.65 -0.03 -0.20
N THR A 62 -9.60 0.92 -1.13
CA THR A 62 -8.42 1.23 -1.96
C THR A 62 -7.69 2.48 -1.50
N LYS A 63 -8.25 3.20 -0.53
CA LYS A 63 -7.63 4.38 0.07
C LYS A 63 -6.41 3.88 0.81
N VAL A 64 -5.26 4.40 0.44
CA VAL A 64 -4.02 4.26 1.21
C VAL A 64 -4.24 5.04 2.51
N VAL A 65 -4.90 4.40 3.46
CA VAL A 65 -4.93 4.86 4.85
C VAL A 65 -3.72 4.22 5.50
N VAL A 66 -2.89 5.04 6.15
CA VAL A 66 -1.96 4.52 7.15
C VAL A 66 -2.84 4.06 8.33
N ASN A 67 -3.52 2.93 8.19
CA ASN A 67 -4.40 2.35 9.21
C ASN A 67 -3.83 1.01 9.69
N ASN A 68 -3.22 1.11 10.87
CA ASN A 68 -3.04 0.18 12.00
C ASN A 68 -2.83 -1.34 11.84
N GLU A 69 -3.19 -2.02 10.76
CA GLU A 69 -3.26 -3.50 10.81
C GLU A 69 -2.54 -4.26 9.70
N THR A 70 -2.18 -3.61 8.59
CA THR A 70 -1.41 -4.26 7.52
C THR A 70 -0.25 -3.39 7.05
N ASN A 71 0.84 -4.01 6.61
CA ASN A 71 1.89 -3.29 5.89
C ASN A 71 1.21 -2.59 4.71
N VAL A 72 1.42 -1.29 4.52
CA VAL A 72 0.60 -0.48 3.60
C VAL A 72 1.25 -0.46 2.22
N PRO A 73 0.92 -1.38 1.29
CA PRO A 73 1.21 -1.15 -0.10
C PRO A 73 0.45 0.10 -0.53
N THR A 74 1.07 0.95 -1.34
CA THR A 74 0.38 2.11 -1.92
C THR A 74 -0.64 1.69 -2.99
N GLY A 75 -0.72 0.39 -3.32
CA GLY A 75 -1.44 -0.13 -4.46
C GLY A 75 -0.62 -0.05 -5.77
N GLU A 76 0.55 0.59 -5.74
CA GLU A 76 1.43 0.71 -6.89
C GLU A 76 2.42 -0.47 -6.96
N VAL A 77 2.70 -0.90 -8.20
CA VAL A 77 3.71 -1.91 -8.51
C VAL A 77 4.62 -1.34 -9.60
N ILE A 78 5.93 -1.28 -9.33
CA ILE A 78 6.94 -0.79 -10.28
C ILE A 78 7.85 -1.94 -10.65
N ASN A 79 7.81 -2.36 -11.92
CA ASN A 79 8.60 -3.50 -12.42
C ASN A 79 8.43 -4.77 -11.56
N GLY A 80 7.19 -5.05 -11.14
CA GLY A 80 6.84 -6.21 -10.29
C GLY A 80 7.19 -6.06 -8.81
N TYR A 81 7.77 -4.94 -8.37
CA TYR A 81 8.00 -4.67 -6.96
C TYR A 81 6.87 -3.83 -6.38
N VAL A 82 6.38 -4.23 -5.21
CA VAL A 82 5.34 -3.48 -4.49
C VAL A 82 5.94 -2.20 -3.92
N VAL A 83 5.22 -1.09 -4.09
CA VAL A 83 5.54 0.17 -3.42
C VAL A 83 4.88 0.19 -2.05
N TYR A 84 5.65 0.51 -1.02
CA TYR A 84 5.21 0.64 0.36
C TYR A 84 5.40 2.07 0.85
N LYS A 85 4.58 2.47 1.82
CA LYS A 85 4.76 3.70 2.60
C LYS A 85 5.02 3.36 4.06
N ALA A 86 5.98 4.04 4.68
CA ALA A 86 6.37 3.84 6.07
C ALA A 86 6.77 5.16 6.73
N THR A 87 6.88 5.12 8.06
CA THR A 87 7.38 6.21 8.89
C THR A 87 8.47 5.70 9.82
N ALA A 88 9.31 6.59 10.33
CA ALA A 88 10.27 6.26 11.38
C ALA A 88 10.60 7.50 12.20
N GLU A 89 10.73 7.31 13.51
CA GLU A 89 11.35 8.31 14.40
C GLU A 89 12.87 8.17 14.34
N ILE A 90 13.55 9.30 14.23
CA ILE A 90 15.00 9.39 14.21
C ILE A 90 15.45 10.39 15.27
N ASN A 91 16.57 10.09 15.91
CA ASN A 91 17.22 11.02 16.83
C ASN A 91 18.54 11.47 16.20
N VAL A 92 18.68 12.77 16.02
CA VAL A 92 19.92 13.42 15.58
C VAL A 92 20.63 13.91 16.83
N ASN A 93 21.84 13.42 17.08
CA ASN A 93 22.60 13.78 18.27
C ASN A 93 24.11 13.79 18.01
N HIS A 94 24.60 14.97 17.63
CA HIS A 94 26.02 15.24 17.38
C HIS A 94 26.64 16.16 18.44
N SER A 95 27.94 15.98 18.70
CA SER A 95 28.67 16.73 19.73
C SER A 95 28.81 18.22 19.45
N ASP A 96 28.74 18.63 18.18
CA ASP A 96 28.79 20.01 17.68
C ASP A 96 27.38 20.64 17.55
N GLY A 97 26.32 19.89 17.86
CA GLY A 97 24.95 20.38 17.96
C GLY A 97 24.10 20.23 16.69
N TYR A 98 24.66 19.75 15.59
CA TYR A 98 23.95 19.53 14.34
C TYR A 98 24.63 18.45 13.48
N ASP A 99 23.85 17.63 12.78
CA ASP A 99 24.38 16.72 11.76
C ASP A 99 24.66 17.52 10.48
N SER A 100 25.93 17.67 10.14
CA SER A 100 26.39 18.28 8.88
C SER A 100 27.52 17.53 8.19
N GLU A 101 28.10 16.52 8.84
CA GLU A 101 29.30 15.83 8.39
C GLU A 101 29.08 14.33 8.28
N LEU A 102 29.49 13.77 7.14
CA LEU A 102 29.65 12.34 6.89
C LEU A 102 30.78 11.73 7.76
N ALA A 103 30.69 11.74 9.08
CA ALA A 103 31.42 10.73 9.83
C ALA A 103 30.73 9.39 9.56
N ILE A 104 31.48 8.29 9.44
CA ILE A 104 30.96 6.94 9.16
C ILE A 104 29.83 6.48 10.12
N ASN A 105 29.62 7.21 11.22
CA ASN A 105 28.62 7.00 12.26
C ASN A 105 27.46 8.03 12.29
N THR A 106 27.32 8.93 11.30
CA THR A 106 26.32 10.01 11.31
C THR A 106 25.09 9.76 10.43
N TYR A 107 25.08 8.72 9.60
CA TYR A 107 23.91 8.46 8.75
C TYR A 107 22.67 8.17 9.59
N VAL A 108 21.53 8.73 9.15
CA VAL A 108 20.22 8.36 9.68
C VAL A 108 19.98 6.89 9.38
N LEU A 109 20.25 6.03 10.36
CA LEU A 109 19.96 4.61 10.28
C LEU A 109 18.52 4.41 10.70
N THR A 110 17.71 3.96 9.75
CA THR A 110 16.31 3.65 10.02
C THR A 110 15.93 2.31 9.45
N LYS A 111 14.76 1.83 9.84
CA LYS A 111 14.10 0.67 9.26
C LYS A 111 12.67 1.05 8.94
N PRO A 112 12.01 0.37 7.98
CA PRO A 112 10.59 0.49 7.77
C PRO A 112 9.81 0.19 9.07
N MET A 113 9.34 1.24 9.75
CA MET A 113 8.49 1.13 10.93
C MET A 113 7.06 1.54 10.58
N LYS A 114 6.13 1.03 11.36
CA LYS A 114 4.73 1.45 11.36
C LYS A 114 4.32 1.78 12.80
N TYR A 115 3.51 2.82 12.94
CA TYR A 115 2.85 3.12 14.20
C TYR A 115 1.55 2.30 14.28
N VAL A 116 1.37 1.57 15.37
CA VAL A 116 0.17 0.75 15.62
C VAL A 116 -0.41 1.15 16.96
N ILE A 117 -1.71 1.40 17.00
CA ILE A 117 -2.46 1.66 18.24
C ILE A 117 -3.11 0.35 18.66
N ASP A 118 -2.81 -0.09 19.88
CA ASP A 118 -3.50 -1.21 20.53
C ASP A 118 -4.92 -0.76 20.92
N GLU A 119 -5.94 -1.35 20.29
CA GLU A 119 -7.35 -0.96 20.51
C GLU A 119 -7.85 -1.25 21.94
N ALA A 120 -7.22 -2.18 22.65
CA ALA A 120 -7.62 -2.53 24.01
C ALA A 120 -7.07 -1.55 25.05
N THR A 121 -5.92 -0.93 24.77
CA THR A 121 -5.20 -0.05 25.71
C THR A 121 -5.13 1.41 25.25
N ASN A 122 -5.51 1.71 24.01
CA ASN A 122 -5.33 3.01 23.34
C ASN A 122 -3.89 3.52 23.39
N LYS A 123 -2.91 2.61 23.46
CA LYS A 123 -1.48 2.95 23.46
C LYS A 123 -0.90 2.68 22.08
N GLY A 124 -0.14 3.65 21.57
CA GLY A 124 0.62 3.48 20.35
C GLY A 124 1.98 2.84 20.58
N SER A 125 2.44 2.06 19.61
CA SER A 125 3.79 1.51 19.58
C SER A 125 4.32 1.44 18.15
N TRP A 126 5.63 1.61 18.01
CA TRP A 126 6.34 1.47 16.74
C TRP A 126 6.75 0.02 16.53
N VAL A 127 6.25 -0.60 15.46
CA VAL A 127 6.59 -1.99 15.11
C VAL A 127 7.19 -2.07 13.71
N GLU A 128 8.07 -3.04 13.51
CA GLU A 128 8.76 -3.24 12.23
C GLU A 128 7.82 -3.79 11.15
N ASN A 129 7.99 -3.30 9.92
CA ASN A 129 7.32 -3.87 8.75
C ASN A 129 7.98 -5.21 8.37
N LYS A 130 7.19 -6.29 8.43
CA LYS A 130 7.63 -7.66 8.13
C LYS A 130 7.05 -8.23 6.82
N ALA A 131 6.28 -7.46 6.04
CA ALA A 131 5.71 -7.98 4.78
C ALA A 131 6.78 -8.28 3.74
N ASP A 132 7.72 -7.36 3.60
CA ASP A 132 8.82 -7.47 2.67
C ASP A 132 10.01 -6.65 3.20
N LYS A 133 11.21 -7.00 2.75
CA LYS A 133 12.40 -6.22 3.10
C LYS A 133 12.44 -4.95 2.27
N PHE A 134 13.10 -3.92 2.78
CA PHE A 134 13.45 -2.72 2.05
C PHE A 134 14.33 -3.10 0.85
N GLY A 135 13.86 -2.77 -0.34
CA GLY A 135 14.62 -2.91 -1.58
C GLY A 135 15.27 -1.59 -1.96
N ARG A 136 14.45 -0.57 -2.25
CA ARG A 136 14.94 0.73 -2.78
C ARG A 136 14.06 1.88 -2.33
N LEU A 137 14.66 2.96 -1.82
CA LEU A 137 13.94 4.19 -1.49
C LEU A 137 13.46 4.89 -2.77
N LEU A 138 12.24 5.42 -2.74
CA LEU A 138 11.65 6.23 -3.80
C LEU A 138 11.56 7.70 -3.40
N LYS A 139 11.08 7.96 -2.17
CA LYS A 139 10.93 9.31 -1.61
C LYS A 139 11.13 9.28 -0.10
N ALA A 140 11.57 10.38 0.47
CA ALA A 140 11.58 10.61 1.91
C ALA A 140 11.32 12.08 2.24
N SER A 141 10.64 12.33 3.34
CA SER A 141 10.39 13.66 3.91
C SER A 141 10.69 13.65 5.40
N VAL A 142 11.31 14.71 5.89
CA VAL A 142 11.57 14.94 7.32
C VAL A 142 10.58 15.93 7.85
N LEU A 143 10.00 15.59 8.98
CA LEU A 143 9.09 16.43 9.72
C LEU A 143 9.70 16.75 11.08
N ASP A 144 9.54 18.00 11.51
CA ASP A 144 9.83 18.38 12.90
C ASP A 144 8.76 17.86 13.87
N LYS A 145 8.95 18.11 15.17
CA LYS A 145 8.01 17.73 16.24
C LYS A 145 6.61 18.32 16.10
N THR A 146 6.41 19.35 15.26
CA THR A 146 5.12 19.96 14.99
C THR A 146 4.44 19.38 13.74
N GLY A 147 5.12 18.46 13.05
CA GLY A 147 4.69 17.90 11.78
C GLY A 147 5.02 18.78 10.57
N GLN A 148 5.81 19.85 10.75
CA GLN A 148 6.23 20.71 9.64
C GLN A 148 7.30 20.00 8.82
N VAL A 149 7.10 19.95 7.49
CA VAL A 149 8.11 19.41 6.57
C VAL A 149 9.33 20.33 6.53
N LEU A 150 10.49 19.78 6.88
CA LEU A 150 11.78 20.47 6.82
C LEU A 150 12.48 20.20 5.48
N PHE A 151 12.58 18.92 5.10
CA PHE A 151 13.28 18.47 3.90
C PHE A 151 12.50 17.36 3.20
N THR A 152 12.61 17.30 1.86
CA THR A 152 11.96 16.27 1.02
C THR A 152 12.94 15.58 0.07
N THR A 153 14.23 15.88 0.21
CA THR A 153 15.29 15.35 -0.64
C THR A 153 16.33 14.66 0.22
N VAL A 154 16.71 13.47 -0.25
CA VAL A 154 17.71 12.62 0.38
C VAL A 154 18.70 12.13 -0.67
N THR A 155 19.91 11.85 -0.23
CA THR A 155 21.03 11.34 -1.02
C THR A 155 21.72 10.19 -0.28
N ASP A 156 22.66 9.52 -0.93
CA ASP A 156 23.49 8.44 -0.36
C ASP A 156 22.71 7.29 0.30
N VAL A 157 21.56 6.96 -0.28
CA VAL A 157 20.72 5.86 0.18
C VAL A 157 21.45 4.54 -0.01
N THR A 158 21.65 3.81 1.09
CA THR A 158 22.30 2.50 1.07
C THR A 158 21.59 1.53 2.02
N THR A 159 21.51 0.27 1.60
CA THR A 159 20.95 -0.79 2.45
C THR A 159 21.95 -1.12 3.56
N HIS A 160 21.42 -1.40 4.74
CA HIS A 160 22.19 -1.82 5.90
C HIS A 160 21.50 -3.05 6.48
N GLY A 161 22.25 -4.07 6.94
CA GLY A 161 21.68 -5.36 7.35
C GLY A 161 20.46 -5.26 8.30
N ASP A 162 19.68 -6.34 8.38
CA ASP A 162 18.44 -6.42 9.18
C ASP A 162 17.34 -5.46 8.73
N ASN A 163 17.06 -5.39 7.42
CA ASN A 163 15.97 -4.57 6.88
C ASN A 163 16.12 -3.06 7.14
N LYS A 164 17.35 -2.61 7.39
CA LYS A 164 17.66 -1.21 7.63
C LYS A 164 18.14 -0.56 6.34
N PHE A 165 18.04 0.75 6.32
CA PHE A 165 18.69 1.55 5.32
C PHE A 165 19.19 2.82 5.98
N ARG A 166 20.19 3.41 5.34
CA ARG A 166 20.74 4.68 5.74
C ARG A 166 20.65 5.63 4.56
N PHE A 167 20.52 6.91 4.85
CA PHE A 167 20.53 7.96 3.85
C PHE A 167 21.01 9.25 4.52
N ALA A 168 21.28 10.28 3.71
CA ALA A 168 21.57 11.62 4.17
C ALA A 168 20.56 12.61 3.57
N PHE A 169 20.32 13.75 4.22
CA PHE A 169 19.49 14.82 3.66
C PHE A 169 20.34 15.70 2.75
N GLY A 170 19.87 15.92 1.53
CA GLY A 170 20.70 16.62 0.56
C GLY A 170 20.41 16.27 -0.89
N VAL A 171 21.22 16.84 -1.77
CA VAL A 171 21.17 16.63 -3.22
C VAL A 171 22.59 16.38 -3.74
N GLY A 172 22.78 15.24 -4.38
CA GLY A 172 24.10 14.82 -4.84
C GLY A 172 25.08 14.71 -3.67
N ASN A 173 26.18 15.46 -3.74
CA ASN A 173 27.21 15.52 -2.70
C ASN A 173 27.06 16.75 -1.78
N SER A 174 25.89 17.40 -1.78
CA SER A 174 25.58 18.54 -0.90
C SER A 174 24.60 18.11 0.17
N TYR A 175 24.96 18.34 1.43
CA TYR A 175 24.22 17.89 2.60
C TYR A 175 23.55 19.06 3.31
N TYR A 176 22.34 18.84 3.80
CA TYR A 176 21.61 19.84 4.57
C TYR A 176 21.82 19.60 6.07
N PRO A 177 22.23 20.64 6.82
CA PRO A 177 22.42 20.48 8.25
C PRO A 177 21.08 20.28 8.95
N LEU A 178 21.02 19.31 9.85
CA LEU A 178 19.87 19.06 10.72
C LEU A 178 20.30 19.19 12.17
N VAL A 179 19.69 20.10 12.93
CA VAL A 179 20.04 20.35 14.34
C VAL A 179 19.77 19.09 15.17
N ASN A 180 20.46 18.95 16.30
CA ASN A 180 20.14 17.87 17.23
C ASN A 180 18.67 17.92 17.67
N GLY A 181 18.02 16.75 17.66
CA GLY A 181 16.62 16.63 18.02
C GLY A 181 15.99 15.34 17.52
N ASP A 182 14.72 15.19 17.87
CA ASP A 182 13.87 14.10 17.39
C ASP A 182 13.07 14.56 16.18
N TYR A 183 13.02 13.69 15.16
CA TYR A 183 12.32 13.95 13.90
C TYR A 183 11.53 12.74 13.46
N GLU A 184 10.48 12.97 12.67
CA GLU A 184 9.78 11.91 11.95
C GLU A 184 10.24 11.92 10.48
N VAL A 185 10.51 10.73 9.95
CA VAL A 185 10.77 10.53 8.52
C VAL A 185 9.61 9.76 7.92
N VAL A 186 8.97 10.33 6.91
CA VAL A 186 7.94 9.68 6.10
C VAL A 186 8.57 9.27 4.77
N PHE A 187 8.45 8.01 4.36
CA PHE A 187 9.09 7.55 3.14
C PHE A 187 8.28 6.52 2.35
N GLU A 188 8.56 6.50 1.04
CA GLU A 188 8.06 5.53 0.08
C GLU A 188 9.24 4.68 -0.41
N TYR A 189 9.04 3.37 -0.51
CA TYR A 189 10.09 2.44 -0.93
C TYR A 189 9.52 1.25 -1.69
N LEU A 190 10.35 0.64 -2.54
CA LEU A 190 10.08 -0.67 -3.14
C LEU A 190 10.46 -1.78 -2.18
N GLY A 191 9.60 -2.79 -2.09
CA GLY A 191 9.95 -4.08 -1.51
C GLY A 191 11.13 -4.74 -2.22
N ALA A 192 11.81 -5.66 -1.53
CA ALA A 192 12.92 -6.42 -2.08
C ALA A 192 12.46 -7.61 -2.93
N THR A 193 11.19 -8.02 -2.80
CA THR A 193 10.65 -9.20 -3.45
C THR A 193 9.76 -8.81 -4.63
N LYS A 194 9.93 -9.51 -5.76
CA LYS A 194 9.09 -9.32 -6.95
C LYS A 194 7.83 -10.17 -6.82
N GLN A 195 6.66 -9.59 -7.05
CA GLN A 195 5.41 -10.36 -7.19
C GLN A 195 5.49 -11.18 -8.47
N GLN A 196 5.20 -12.48 -8.36
CA GLN A 196 5.15 -13.42 -9.49
C GLN A 196 3.84 -13.29 -10.26
#